data_AF-A0A974BHP7-F1
#
_entry.id   AF-A0A974BHP7-F1
#
_cell.length_a   1.000
_cell.length_b   1.000
_cell.length_c   1.000
_cell.angle_alpha   90.00
_cell.angle_beta   90.00
_cell.angle_gamma   90.00
#
_symmetry.space_group_name_H-M   'P 1'
#
loop_
_entity.id
_entity.type
_entity.pdbx_description
1 polymer ?
#
loop_
_entity_poly.entity_id
_entity_poly.type
_entity_poly.pdbx_seq_one_letter_code
_entity_poly.pdbx_strand_id
1 'polypeptide(L)'
;MNNKLLIASAGAGKTTLLVKKALTCSNSVLITTFTEENEREIRKKFAKLNNGVIPHNVTIPILKTNPLQLLCYKGYCCFKTTF
;
A
#
# COMPACT_ATOMS: atom_id res chain seq x y z
N MET A 1 -13.60 -13.83 2.67
CA MET A 1 -12.97 -12.63 2.05
C MET A 1 -13.65 -11.40 2.62
N ASN A 2 -12.92 -10.46 3.22
CA ASN A 2 -13.49 -9.25 3.81
C ASN A 2 -12.94 -8.03 3.04
N ASN A 3 -13.69 -7.59 2.03
CA ASN A 3 -13.29 -6.47 1.18
C ASN A 3 -13.76 -5.17 1.84
N LYS A 4 -12.82 -4.27 2.14
CA LYS A 4 -13.12 -2.97 2.76
C LYS A 4 -12.83 -1.86 1.76
N LEU A 5 -13.82 -1.02 1.50
CA LEU A 5 -13.66 0.20 0.70
C LEU A 5 -13.51 1.40 1.64
N LEU A 6 -12.44 2.18 1.45
CA LEU A 6 -12.22 3.44 2.16
C LEU A 6 -12.24 4.58 1.15
N ILE A 7 -13.20 5.48 1.28
CA ILE A 7 -13.29 6.72 0.49
C ILE A 7 -12.82 7.86 1.38
N ALA A 8 -11.90 8.69 0.88
CA ALA A 8 -11.30 9.77 1.64
C ALA A 8 -11.08 10.98 0.74
N SER A 9 -11.36 12.18 1.26
CA SER A 9 -11.13 13.44 0.54
C SER A 9 -9.65 13.81 0.47
N ALA A 10 -9.31 14.81 -0.35
CA ALA A 10 -7.98 15.42 -0.34
C ALA A 10 -7.65 15.95 1.06
N GLY A 11 -6.41 15.72 1.52
CA GLY A 11 -5.98 16.15 2.87
C GLY A 11 -6.46 15.28 4.04
N ALA A 12 -7.36 14.31 3.84
CA ALA A 12 -7.90 13.45 4.91
C ALA A 12 -6.89 12.46 5.54
N GLY A 13 -5.60 12.54 5.19
CA GLY A 13 -4.57 11.67 5.78
C GLY A 13 -4.65 10.20 5.35
N LYS A 14 -5.29 9.90 4.20
CA LYS A 14 -5.53 8.52 3.72
C LYS A 14 -4.26 7.66 3.67
N THR A 15 -3.16 8.21 3.19
CA THR A 15 -1.86 7.52 3.12
C THR A 15 -1.36 7.11 4.50
N THR A 16 -1.54 7.97 5.52
CA THR A 16 -1.10 7.68 6.88
C THR A 16 -1.93 6.58 7.54
N LEU A 17 -3.25 6.59 7.33
CA LEU A 17 -4.12 5.52 7.82
C LEU A 17 -3.78 4.18 7.15
N LEU A 18 -3.53 4.19 5.83
CA LEU A 18 -3.18 3.01 5.06
C LEU A 18 -1.86 2.39 5.53
N VAL A 19 -0.82 3.19 5.76
CA VAL A 19 0.47 2.71 6.29
C VAL A 19 0.31 2.12 7.69
N LYS A 20 -0.44 2.78 8.59
CA LYS A 20 -0.70 2.24 9.93
C LYS A 20 -1.40 0.87 9.87
N LYS A 21 -2.40 0.73 8.99
CA LYS A 21 -3.09 -0.55 8.79
C LYS A 21 -2.15 -1.62 8.23
N ALA A 22 -1.33 -1.26 7.24
CA ALA A 22 -0.35 -2.18 6.67
C ALA A 22 0.67 -2.66 7.72
N LEU A 23 1.11 -1.80 8.65
CA LEU A 23 2.00 -2.19 9.75
C LEU A 23 1.35 -3.14 10.76
N THR A 24 0.02 -3.06 10.95
CA THR A 24 -0.72 -3.99 11.81
C THR A 24 -1.00 -5.35 11.16
N CYS A 25 -0.75 -5.50 9.87
CA CYS A 25 -0.97 -6.76 9.15
C CYS A 25 0.24 -7.69 9.32
N SER A 26 0.01 -8.87 9.91
CA SER A 26 1.04 -9.91 10.04
C SER A 26 1.32 -10.66 8.72
N ASN A 27 0.38 -10.64 7.79
CA ASN A 27 0.50 -11.31 6.48
C ASN A 27 1.26 -10.43 5.48
N SER A 28 1.63 -11.01 4.33
CA SER A 28 2.20 -10.24 3.22
C SER A 28 1.21 -9.18 2.73
N VAL A 29 1.66 -7.92 2.71
CA VAL A 29 0.86 -6.75 2.31
C VAL A 29 1.31 -6.27 0.94
N LEU A 30 0.33 -6.05 0.06
CA LEU A 30 0.55 -5.44 -1.24
C LEU A 30 -0.14 -4.08 -1.30
N ILE A 31 0.61 -3.02 -1.56
CA ILE A 31 0.05 -1.67 -1.75
C ILE A 31 0.31 -1.26 -3.19
N THR A 32 -0.75 -1.16 -3.99
CA THR A 32 -0.65 -0.75 -5.39
C THR A 32 -1.03 0.73 -5.54
N THR A 33 -0.23 1.44 -6.34
CA THR A 33 -0.46 2.86 -6.67
C THR A 33 -0.25 3.10 -8.16
N PHE A 34 -0.76 4.22 -8.67
CA PHE A 34 -0.71 4.56 -10.09
C PHE A 34 0.52 5.38 -10.48
N THR A 35 1.13 6.09 -9.54
CA THR A 35 2.26 7.00 -9.82
C THR A 35 3.48 6.68 -8.94
N GLU A 36 4.66 6.95 -9.48
CA GLU A 36 5.95 6.86 -8.76
C GLU A 36 6.04 7.85 -7.59
N GLU A 37 5.47 9.05 -7.75
CA GLU A 37 5.41 10.05 -6.68
C GLU A 37 4.70 9.49 -5.44
N ASN A 38 3.51 8.91 -5.63
CA ASN A 38 2.74 8.31 -4.55
C ASN A 38 3.46 7.10 -3.92
N GLU A 39 4.14 6.29 -4.72
CA GLU A 39 4.93 5.15 -4.23
C GLU A 39 6.02 5.62 -3.27
N ARG A 40 6.75 6.67 -3.67
CA ARG A 40 7.79 7.28 -2.83
C ARG A 40 7.20 7.93 -1.59
N GLU A 41 6.05 8.59 -1.67
CA GLU A 41 5.36 9.15 -0.50
C GLU A 41 4.99 8.07 0.51
N ILE A 42 4.43 6.94 0.04
CA ILE A 42 4.08 5.80 0.89
C ILE A 42 5.34 5.26 1.58
N ARG A 43 6.43 5.04 0.84
CA ARG A 43 7.72 4.61 1.42
C ARG A 43 8.25 5.60 2.46
N LYS A 44 8.22 6.90 2.17
CA LYS A 44 8.60 7.95 3.12
C LYS A 44 7.75 7.90 4.39
N LYS A 45 6.45 7.62 4.28
CA LYS A 45 5.55 7.47 5.43
C LYS A 45 5.85 6.21 6.24
N PHE A 46 6.16 5.09 5.59
CA PHE A 46 6.65 3.89 6.29
C PHE A 46 7.92 4.18 7.08
N ALA A 47 8.92 4.78 6.45
CA ALA A 47 10.16 5.16 7.11
C ALA A 47 9.93 6.10 8.31
N LYS A 48 9.03 7.08 8.18
CA LYS A 48 8.67 7.98 9.29
C LYS A 48 7.94 7.30 10.44
N LEU A 49 7.10 6.31 10.17
CA LEU A 49 6.25 5.66 11.18
C LEU A 49 6.87 4.41 11.79
N ASN A 50 7.90 3.83 11.16
CA ASN A 50 8.52 2.56 11.56
C ASN A 50 10.04 2.68 11.68
N ASN A 51 10.53 3.76 12.29
CA ASN A 51 11.96 3.99 12.60
C ASN A 51 12.92 3.80 11.40
N GLY A 52 12.50 4.21 10.20
CA GLY A 52 13.29 4.12 8.98
C GLY A 52 13.24 2.76 8.27
N VAL A 53 12.56 1.76 8.84
CA VAL A 53 12.53 0.40 8.31
C VAL A 53 11.23 0.14 7.55
N ILE A 54 11.33 -0.32 6.31
CA ILE A 54 10.18 -0.88 5.58
C ILE A 54 10.13 -2.37 5.89
N PRO A 55 9.03 -2.89 6.44
CA PRO A 55 8.91 -4.32 6.74
C PRO A 55 9.09 -5.17 5.48
N HIS A 56 9.78 -6.31 5.59
CA HIS A 56 10.01 -7.22 4.46
C HIS A 56 8.70 -7.80 3.89
N ASN A 57 7.63 -7.88 4.70
CA ASN A 57 6.32 -8.36 4.25
C ASN A 57 5.51 -7.32 3.46
N VAL A 58 6.01 -6.10 3.23
CA VAL A 58 5.32 -5.05 2.48
C VAL A 58 5.92 -4.89 1.09
N THR A 59 5.10 -5.08 0.06
CA THR A 59 5.47 -4.83 -1.34
C THR A 59 4.66 -3.66 -1.89
N ILE A 60 5.34 -2.70 -2.52
CA ILE A 60 4.70 -1.49 -3.08
C ILE A 60 5.07 -1.38 -4.56
N PRO A 61 4.34 -2.06 -5.48
CA PRO A 61 4.56 -1.90 -6.90
C PRO A 61 3.72 -0.75 -7.46
N ILE A 62 4.27 -0.10 -8.49
CA ILE A 62 3.49 0.78 -9.36
C ILE A 62 2.68 -0.10 -10.30
N LEU A 63 1.39 0.19 -10.43
CA LEU A 63 0.50 -0.53 -11.33
C LEU A 63 0.87 -0.21 -12.78
N LYS A 64 1.81 -0.99 -13.32
CA LYS A 64 2.06 -1.05 -14.76
C LYS A 64 1.00 -1.95 -15.37
N THR A 65 0.51 -1.59 -16.55
CA THR A 65 -0.60 -2.23 -17.29
C THR A 65 -0.39 -3.70 -17.65
N ASN A 66 0.65 -4.37 -17.16
CA ASN A 66 0.94 -5.76 -17.47
C ASN A 66 0.11 -6.71 -16.57
N PRO A 67 -0.84 -7.48 -17.14
CA PRO A 67 -1.76 -8.33 -16.37
C PRO A 67 -1.07 -9.49 -15.64
N LEU A 68 0.15 -9.88 -16.03
CA LEU A 68 0.88 -10.99 -15.40
C LEU A 68 1.30 -10.71 -13.95
N GLN A 69 1.57 -9.45 -13.60
CA GLN A 69 1.89 -9.09 -12.21
C GLN A 69 0.71 -9.34 -11.27
N LEU A 70 -0.52 -9.12 -11.73
CA LEU A 70 -1.72 -9.24 -10.91
C LEU A 70 -2.01 -10.69 -10.46
N LEU A 71 -1.63 -11.68 -11.28
CA LEU A 71 -1.78 -13.10 -10.99
C LEU A 71 -0.85 -13.62 -9.88
N CYS A 72 0.35 -13.05 -9.74
CA CYS A 72 1.30 -13.41 -8.67
C CYS A 72 0.86 -12.95 -7.27
N TYR A 73 -0.16 -12.10 -7.16
CA TYR A 73 -0.59 -11.53 -5.87
C TYR A 73 -1.72 -12.31 -5.17
N LYS A 74 -2.04 -13.53 -5.61
CA LYS A 74 -2.97 -14.42 -4.89
C LYS A 74 -2.36 -14.83 -3.53
N GLY A 75 -2.79 -14.15 -2.45
CA GLY A 75 -2.36 -14.44 -1.08
C GLY A 75 -1.97 -13.20 -0.25
N TYR A 76 -1.89 -12.02 -0.88
CA TYR A 76 -1.52 -10.78 -0.19
C TYR A 76 -2.75 -10.04 0.37
N CYS A 77 -2.59 -9.37 1.50
CA CYS A 77 -3.51 -8.32 1.94
C CYS A 77 -3.34 -7.11 1.01
N CYS A 78 -4.26 -6.94 0.08
CA CYS A 78 -4.16 -5.95 -0.99
C CYS A 78 -4.82 -4.62 -0.59
N PHE A 79 -4.06 -3.54 -0.68
CA PHE A 79 -4.55 -2.18 -0.64
C PHE A 79 -4.35 -1.53 -2.01
N LYS A 80 -5.41 -0.92 -2.53
CA LYS A 80 -5.37 -0.11 -3.74
C LYS A 80 -5.65 1.33 -3.37
N THR A 81 -4.74 2.24 -3.72
CA THR A 81 -4.95 3.67 -3.51
C THR A 81 -5.12 4.36 -4.85
N THR A 82 -6.21 5.09 -4.99
CA THR A 82 -6.46 6.02 -6.10
C THR A 82 -6.59 7.41 -5.47
N PHE A 83 -5.87 8.39 -6.02
CA PHE A 83 -5.98 9.79 -5.62
C PHE A 83 -6.82 10.53 -6.66
#